data_AF-X0XKD3-F1
#
_entry.id   AF-X0XKD3-F1
#
_cell.length_a   1.000
_cell.length_b   1.000
_cell.length_c   1.000
_cell.angle_alpha   90.00
_cell.angle_beta   90.00
_cell.angle_gamma   90.00
#
_symmetry.space_group_name_H-M   'P 1'
#
loop_
_entity.id
_entity.type
_entity.pdbx_description
1 polymer ?
#
loop_
_entity_poly.entity_id
_entity_poly.type
_entity_poly.pdbx_seq_one_letter_code
_entity_poly.pdbx_strand_id
1 'polypeptide(L)' 'MAAATRLLDRVVRNYPRAFDVVAGDALYAQAPFFEFVLERGKDVLTVLKDERRNLLQDALGLFQQLEPTQTNSGSRQRCT' A
#
# COMPACT_ATOMS: atom_id res chain seq x y z
N MET A 1 -2.00 -6.43 16.43
CA MET A 1 -1.13 -5.48 15.69
C MET A 1 0.36 -5.71 15.94
N ALA A 2 0.83 -5.71 17.20
CA ALA A 2 2.27 -5.72 17.50
C ALA A 2 3.10 -6.87 16.88
N ALA A 3 2.54 -8.08 16.75
CA ALA A 3 3.27 -9.20 16.15
C ALA A 3 3.55 -9.01 14.65
N ALA A 4 2.57 -8.51 13.89
CA ALA A 4 2.72 -8.26 12.45
C ALA A 4 3.76 -7.16 12.19
N THR A 5 3.72 -6.08 12.98
CA THR A 5 4.69 -4.99 12.92
C THR A 5 6.11 -5.47 13.21
N ARG A 6 6.29 -6.34 14.22
CA ARG A 6 7.61 -6.95 14.54
C ARG A 6 8.10 -7.87 13.43
N LEU A 7 7.21 -8.64 12.83
CA LEU A 7 7.55 -9.50 11.70
C LEU A 7 7.99 -8.65 10.50
N LEU A 8 7.23 -7.61 10.17
CA LEU A 8 7.53 -6.71 9.06
C LEU A 8 8.87 -6.01 9.27
N ASP A 9 9.14 -5.52 10.48
CA ASP A 9 10.42 -4.90 10.83
C ASP A 9 11.61 -5.84 10.59
N ARG A 10 11.48 -7.10 11.02
CA ARG A 10 12.50 -8.13 10.79
C ARG A 10 12.70 -8.41 9.30
N VAL A 11 11.61 -8.50 8.54
CA VAL A 11 11.64 -8.80 7.11
C VAL A 11 12.28 -7.67 6.31
N VAL A 12 11.91 -6.41 6.60
CA VAL A 12 12.51 -5.23 5.95
C VAL A 12 14.02 -5.16 6.22
N ARG A 13 14.44 -5.41 7.47
CA ARG A 13 15.87 -5.40 7.84
C ARG A 13 16.67 -6.50 7.14
N ASN A 14 16.12 -7.70 7.06
CA ASN A 14 16.83 -8.86 6.48
C ASN A 14 16.77 -8.86 4.95
N TYR A 15 15.73 -8.28 4.35
CA TYR A 15 15.48 -8.34 2.92
C TYR A 15 15.03 -6.97 2.35
N PRO A 16 15.89 -5.94 2.42
CA PRO A 16 15.50 -4.57 2.07
C PRO A 16 15.13 -4.39 0.59
N ARG A 17 15.58 -5.26 -0.32
CA ARG A 17 15.30 -5.20 -1.76
C ARG A 17 14.31 -6.24 -2.26
N ALA A 18 13.74 -7.07 -1.37
CA ALA A 18 12.86 -8.15 -1.82
C ALA A 18 11.47 -7.66 -2.25
N PHE A 19 11.05 -6.48 -1.79
CA PHE A 19 9.76 -5.89 -2.09
C PHE A 19 9.81 -4.39 -1.87
N ASP A 20 8.98 -3.65 -2.61
CA ASP A 20 8.82 -2.21 -2.47
C ASP A 20 7.48 -1.84 -1.82
N VAL A 21 6.46 -2.69 -2.01
CA VAL A 21 5.08 -2.44 -1.53
C VAL A 21 4.65 -3.53 -0.54
N VAL A 22 4.01 -3.12 0.56
CA VAL A 22 3.39 -4.00 1.57
C VAL A 22 1.87 -3.97 1.41
N ALA A 23 1.28 -5.12 1.09
CA ALA A 23 -0.18 -5.27 1.05
C ALA A 23 -0.72 -5.70 2.43
N GLY A 24 -1.73 -4.98 2.93
CA GLY A 24 -2.39 -5.26 4.20
C GLY A 24 -3.92 -5.35 4.07
N ASP A 25 -4.54 -6.10 4.97
CA ASP A 25 -6.00 -6.11 5.08
C ASP A 25 -6.54 -4.79 5.66
N ALA A 26 -7.85 -4.58 5.59
CA ALA A 26 -8.53 -3.39 6.08
C ALA A 26 -8.30 -3.08 7.56
N LEU A 27 -7.98 -4.09 8.36
CA LEU A 27 -7.58 -3.92 9.76
C LEU A 27 -6.33 -3.04 9.91
N TYR A 28 -5.48 -2.97 8.90
CA TYR A 28 -4.26 -2.17 8.88
C TYR A 28 -4.43 -0.78 8.26
N ALA A 29 -5.64 -0.43 7.80
CA ALA A 29 -5.95 0.88 7.23
C ALA A 29 -6.01 1.97 8.32
N GLN A 30 -4.92 2.17 9.07
CA GLN A 30 -4.80 3.10 10.18
C GLN A 30 -3.49 3.88 10.09
N ALA A 31 -3.53 5.19 10.34
CA ALA A 31 -2.38 6.09 10.18
C ALA A 31 -1.06 5.58 10.80
N PRO A 32 -1.04 5.01 12.03
CA PRO A 32 0.22 4.54 12.63
C PRO A 32 0.87 3.38 11.87
N PHE A 33 0.09 2.57 11.14
CA PHE A 33 0.64 1.50 10.31
C PHE A 33 1.23 2.06 9.02
N PHE A 34 0.56 3.01 8.37
CA PHE A 34 1.10 3.68 7.18
C PHE A 34 2.42 4.37 7.47
N GLU A 35 2.46 5.18 8.53
CA GLU A 35 3.67 5.90 8.95
C GLU A 35 4.81 4.93 9.24
N PHE A 36 4.54 3.84 9.96
CA PHE A 36 5.53 2.79 10.23
C PHE A 36 6.14 2.18 8.97
N VAL A 37 5.35 1.98 7.91
CA VAL A 37 5.84 1.41 6.64
C VAL A 37 6.58 2.46 5.82
N LEU A 38 6.07 3.69 5.78
CA LEU A 38 6.69 4.81 5.06
C LEU A 38 8.05 5.21 5.65
N GLU A 39 8.19 5.22 6.97
CA GLU A 39 9.48 5.46 7.66
C GLU A 39 10.57 4.45 7.25
N ARG A 40 10.17 3.27 6.78
CA ARG A 40 11.06 2.20 6.32
C ARG A 40 11.36 2.30 4.82
N GLY A 41 10.91 3.36 4.16
CA GLY A 41 11.07 3.57 2.72
C GLY A 41 10.32 2.55 1.88
N LYS A 42 9.16 2.09 2.38
CA LYS A 42 8.28 1.14 1.69
C LYS A 42 6.92 1.77 1.46
N ASP A 43 6.29 1.37 0.37
CA ASP A 43 4.92 1.75 0.07
C ASP A 43 3.96 0.75 0.70
N VAL A 44 2.70 1.16 0.89
CA VAL A 44 1.68 0.34 1.53
C VAL A 44 0.36 0.43 0.79
N LEU A 45 -0.26 -0.72 0.59
CA LEU A 45 -1.57 -0.87 -0.04
C LEU A 45 -2.49 -1.59 0.93
N THR A 46 -3.61 -0.98 1.29
CA THR A 46 -4.60 -1.63 2.14
C THR A 46 -6.00 -1.51 1.58
N VAL A 47 -6.84 -2.51 1.85
CA VAL A 47 -8.25 -2.47 1.50
C VAL A 47 -8.98 -1.49 2.42
N LEU A 48 -9.71 -0.52 1.86
CA LEU A 48 -10.60 0.33 2.64
C LEU A 48 -11.98 -0.34 2.74
N LYS A 49 -12.17 -1.20 3.76
CA LYS A 49 -13.46 -1.87 4.03
C LYS A 49 -14.29 -1.17 5.10
N ASP A 50 -13.62 -0.40 5.96
CA ASP A 50 -14.26 0.39 7.01
C ASP A 50 -14.95 1.62 6.39
N GLU A 51 -16.11 2.03 6.93
CA GLU A 51 -16.94 3.12 6.37
C GLU A 51 -16.36 4.51 6.69
N ARG A 52 -15.06 4.72 6.43
CA ARG A 52 -14.33 5.96 6.71
C ARG A 52 -14.53 6.96 5.57
N ARG A 53 -15.74 7.51 5.52
CA ARG A 53 -16.18 8.47 4.48
C ARG A 53 -15.23 9.65 4.30
N ASN A 54 -14.64 10.16 5.37
CA ASN A 54 -13.68 11.28 5.28
C ASN A 54 -12.42 10.89 4.49
N LEU A 55 -11.82 9.72 4.78
CA LEU A 55 -10.64 9.25 4.05
C LEU A 55 -10.95 9.01 2.57
N LEU A 56 -12.14 8.49 2.27
CA LEU A 56 -12.58 8.30 0.89
C LEU A 56 -12.80 9.65 0.18
N GLN A 57 -13.40 10.64 0.85
CA GLN A 57 -13.58 11.98 0.30
C GLN A 57 -12.24 12.68 0.05
N ASP A 58 -11.30 12.59 0.99
CA ASP A 58 -9.96 13.16 0.85
C ASP A 58 -9.22 12.51 -0.33
N ALA A 59 -9.27 11.17 -0.43
CA ALA A 59 -8.68 10.46 -1.56
C ALA A 59 -9.33 10.86 -2.90
N LEU A 60 -10.65 10.95 -2.96
CA LEU A 60 -11.36 11.40 -4.16
C LEU A 60 -11.03 12.85 -4.53
N GLY A 61 -10.81 13.73 -3.55
CA GLY A 61 -10.36 15.10 -3.78
C GLY A 61 -8.96 15.14 -4.39
N LEU A 62 -8.04 14.33 -3.88
CA LEU A 62 -6.68 14.20 -4.42
C LEU A 62 -6.71 13.61 -5.85
N PHE A 63 -7.55 12.60 -6.11
CA PHE A 63 -7.65 12.00 -7.44
C PHE A 63 -8.21 12.95 -8.49
N GLN A 64 -9.09 13.89 -8.12
CA GLN A 64 -9.58 14.91 -9.06
C GLN A 64 -8.49 15.86 -9.55
N GLN A 65 -7.41 16.01 -8.79
CA GLN A 65 -6.27 16.87 -9.14
C GLN A 65 -5.20 16.12 -9.94
N LEU A 66 -5.33 14.81 -10.11
CA LEU A 66 -4.40 13.97 -10.85
C LEU A 66 -4.98 13.64 -12.22
N GLU A 67 -4.21 13.89 -13.27
CA GLU A 67 -4.62 13.44 -14.61
C GLU A 67 -4.66 11.90 -14.67
N PRO A 68 -5.72 11.30 -15.24
CA PRO A 68 -5.82 9.85 -15.38
C PRO A 68 -4.63 9.29 -16.15
N THR A 69 -3.79 8.50 -15.49
CA THR A 69 -2.68 7.82 -16.16
C THR A 69 -3.23 6.54 -16.79
N GLN A 70 -3.39 6.53 -18.11
CA GLN A 70 -3.73 5.31 -18.85
C GLN A 70 -2.50 4.41 -18.97
N THR A 71 -2.49 3.30 -18.24
CA THR A 71 -1.48 2.26 -18.41
C THR A 71 -1.99 1.21 -19.39
N ASN A 72 -1.43 1.18 -20.60
CA ASN A 72 -1.62 0.05 -21.51
C ASN A 72 -0.84 -1.15 -20.96
N SER A 73 -1.52 -2.09 -20.33
CA SER A 73 -0.94 -3.38 -19.96
C SER A 73 -0.68 -4.17 -21.24
N GLY A 74 0.56 -4.10 -21.74
CA GLY A 74 1.00 -4.89 -22.88
C GLY A 74 0.64 -6.36 -22.66
N SER A 75 -0.06 -6.96 -23.61
CA SER A 75 -0.39 -8.38 -23.60
C SER A 75 0.90 -9.18 -23.49
N ARG A 76 1.10 -9.86 -22.36
CA ARG A 76 2.16 -10.87 -22.23
C ARG A 76 1.82 -12.01 -23.20
N GLN A 77 2.37 -11.95 -24.41
CA GLN A 77 2.24 -13.01 -25.38
C GLN A 77 3.11 -14.18 -24.90
N ARG A 78 2.42 -15.21 -24.40
CA ARG A 78 3.04 -16.45 -23.89
C ARG A 78 3.52 -17.23 -25.12
N CYS A 79 4.83 -17.28 -25.35
CA CYS A 79 5.40 -18.21 -26.33
C CYS A 79 5.32 -19.62 -25.72
N THR A 80 4.53 -20.48 -26.36
CA THR A 80 4.51 -21.93 -26.15
C THR A 80 5.74 -22.58 -26.73
#